data_AF-A0A3T1D4X3-F1
#
_entry.id   AF-A0A3T1D4X3-F1
#
_cell.length_a   1.000
_cell.length_b   1.000
_cell.length_c   1.000
_cell.angle_alpha   90.00
_cell.angle_beta   90.00
_cell.angle_gamma   90.00
#
_symmetry.space_group_name_H-M   'P 1'
#
loop_
_entity.id
_entity.type
_entity.pdbx_description
1 polymer ?
#
loop_
_entity_poly.entity_id
_entity_poly.type
_entity_poly.pdbx_seq_one_letter_code
_entity_poly.pdbx_strand_id
1 'polypeptide(L)'
;MIITIIFTGSNGDLPIHDSSTFAWSILLLFMLITGYAISLCLLYKKNNFGVLLNLVVYIFFIFAAPTIMSKYETFISTPSVKEQRKIINLVSDEIKTLNLPYSIDFDQSHKDTKRYGGRVAVILIKTVDGDVQEGEVDSILSNIPAGEVVLTIYSKNKDNFIALALDENRRIKQCVPYEICKKFNIKY
;
A
#
# COMPACT_ATOMS: atom_id res chain seq x y z
N MET A 1 -17.29 5.85 4.21
CA MET A 1 -17.83 6.22 2.89
C MET A 1 -17.73 7.73 2.63
N ILE A 2 -18.38 8.62 3.41
CA ILE A 2 -18.25 10.09 3.22
C ILE A 2 -16.81 10.58 3.50
N ILE A 3 -16.17 10.11 4.57
CA ILE A 3 -14.76 10.40 4.88
C ILE A 3 -13.84 9.72 3.86
N THR A 4 -14.21 8.54 3.34
CA THR A 4 -13.43 7.85 2.30
C THR A 4 -13.41 8.64 0.99
N ILE A 5 -14.51 9.30 0.63
CA ILE A 5 -14.60 10.20 -0.54
C ILE A 5 -13.81 11.51 -0.33
N ILE A 6 -13.74 12.01 0.91
CA ILE A 6 -13.00 13.25 1.23
C ILE A 6 -11.49 12.98 1.43
N PHE A 7 -11.10 11.82 1.96
CA PHE A 7 -9.69 11.49 2.26
C PHE A 7 -8.97 10.66 1.19
N THR A 8 -9.67 10.12 0.18
CA THR A 8 -9.01 9.60 -1.03
C THR A 8 -8.44 10.70 -1.92
N GLY A 9 -8.75 11.98 -1.63
CA GLY A 9 -8.19 13.13 -2.35
C GLY A 9 -6.87 13.68 -1.80
N SER A 10 -6.36 13.20 -0.65
CA SER A 10 -5.29 13.93 0.06
C SER A 10 -3.92 13.24 0.10
N ASN A 11 -3.77 11.95 -0.19
CA ASN A 11 -2.46 11.30 -0.09
C ASN A 11 -2.25 10.25 -1.20
N GLY A 12 -1.42 10.60 -2.18
CA GLY A 12 -0.75 9.66 -3.08
C GLY A 12 -1.59 9.18 -4.27
N ASP A 13 -1.22 9.65 -5.46
CA ASP A 13 -1.77 9.29 -6.77
C ASP A 13 -3.29 9.38 -6.92
N LEU A 14 -3.71 10.41 -7.65
CA LEU A 14 -5.04 10.49 -8.24
C LEU A 14 -5.34 9.18 -8.98
N PRO A 15 -6.36 8.40 -8.60
CA PRO A 15 -6.94 7.47 -9.54
C PRO A 15 -7.72 8.33 -10.53
N ILE A 16 -7.04 8.84 -11.56
CA ILE A 16 -7.71 9.08 -12.82
C ILE A 16 -8.16 7.70 -13.29
N HIS A 17 -9.40 7.34 -13.01
CA HIS A 17 -10.27 6.45 -13.80
C HIS A 17 -11.38 5.91 -12.90
N ASP A 18 -12.53 6.58 -12.87
CA ASP A 18 -13.78 6.06 -13.45
C ASP A 18 -14.95 6.90 -12.92
N SER A 19 -15.36 7.92 -13.69
CA SER A 19 -16.47 8.81 -13.33
C SER A 19 -17.77 8.04 -13.04
N SER A 20 -17.92 6.85 -13.64
CA SER A 20 -19.01 5.92 -13.42
C SER A 20 -19.03 5.41 -11.97
N THR A 21 -17.90 4.90 -11.47
CA THR A 21 -17.79 4.31 -10.13
C THR A 21 -18.06 5.35 -9.03
N PHE A 22 -17.62 6.60 -9.25
CA PHE A 22 -17.92 7.71 -8.36
C PHE A 22 -19.43 8.06 -8.35
N ALA A 23 -20.06 8.15 -9.53
CA ALA A 23 -21.49 8.43 -9.64
C ALA A 23 -22.36 7.33 -9.02
N TRP A 24 -22.03 6.06 -9.25
CA TRP A 24 -22.70 4.92 -8.62
C TRP A 24 -22.58 4.93 -7.09
N SER A 25 -21.40 5.29 -6.57
CA SER A 25 -21.16 5.40 -5.13
C SER A 25 -22.01 6.50 -4.49
N ILE A 26 -22.16 7.65 -5.15
CA ILE A 26 -23.04 8.73 -4.71
C ILE A 26 -24.50 8.30 -4.75
N LEU A 27 -24.93 7.63 -5.82
CA LEU A 27 -26.32 7.16 -5.96
C LEU A 27 -26.68 6.13 -4.87
N LEU A 28 -25.78 5.18 -4.59
CA LEU A 28 -25.94 4.23 -3.49
C LEU A 28 -26.02 4.91 -2.12
N LEU A 29 -25.19 5.94 -1.88
CA LEU A 29 -25.28 6.75 -0.66
C LEU A 29 -26.65 7.41 -0.53
N PHE A 30 -27.16 8.03 -1.59
CA PHE A 30 -28.49 8.65 -1.59
C PHE A 30 -29.61 7.64 -1.36
N MET A 31 -29.52 6.45 -1.97
CA MET A 31 -30.49 5.37 -1.75
C MET A 31 -30.49 4.89 -0.29
N LEU A 32 -29.30 4.77 0.33
CA LEU A 32 -29.19 4.41 1.74
C LEU A 32 -29.76 5.50 2.66
N ILE A 33 -29.46 6.78 2.40
CA ILE A 33 -29.97 7.90 3.21
C ILE A 33 -31.50 8.00 3.09
N THR A 34 -32.04 7.90 1.87
CA THR A 34 -33.49 7.97 1.65
C THR A 34 -34.22 6.76 2.23
N GLY A 35 -33.71 5.54 2.02
CA GLY A 35 -34.24 4.33 2.64
C GLY A 35 -34.22 4.40 4.17
N TYR A 36 -33.14 4.94 4.75
CA TYR A 36 -33.02 5.16 6.18
C TYR A 36 -34.01 6.20 6.70
N ALA A 37 -34.16 7.33 6.00
CA ALA A 37 -35.12 8.37 6.36
C ALA A 37 -36.58 7.87 6.31
N ILE A 38 -36.93 7.05 5.31
CA ILE A 38 -38.24 6.40 5.21
C ILE A 38 -38.45 5.43 6.39
N SER A 39 -37.44 4.61 6.70
CA SER A 39 -37.50 3.68 7.85
C SER A 39 -37.69 4.42 9.18
N LEU A 40 -36.96 5.52 9.40
CA LEU A 40 -37.15 6.38 10.57
C LEU A 40 -38.55 7.00 10.62
N CYS A 41 -39.10 7.49 9.50
CA CYS A 41 -40.45 8.04 9.44
C CYS A 41 -41.53 6.99 9.79
N LEU A 42 -41.35 5.74 9.35
CA LEU A 42 -42.26 4.64 9.66
C LEU A 42 -42.16 4.21 11.13
N LEU A 43 -40.95 4.20 11.71
CA LEU A 43 -40.70 3.81 13.10
C LEU A 43 -41.08 4.90 14.11
N TYR A 44 -40.95 6.18 13.75
CA TYR A 44 -41.31 7.32 14.62
C TYR A 44 -42.78 7.31 15.02
N LYS A 45 -43.67 6.85 14.13
CA LYS A 45 -45.10 6.68 14.45
C LYS A 45 -45.39 5.57 15.49
N LYS A 46 -44.43 4.68 15.78
CA LYS A 46 -44.68 3.43 16.50
C LYS A 46 -43.85 3.26 17.78
N ASN A 47 -42.61 3.75 17.83
CA ASN A 47 -41.76 3.63 19.03
C ASN A 47 -40.55 4.60 19.02
N ASN A 48 -40.57 5.62 19.88
CA ASN A 48 -39.50 6.63 19.97
C ASN A 48 -38.14 6.06 20.43
N PHE A 49 -38.11 5.03 21.27
CA PHE A 49 -36.85 4.47 21.78
C PHE A 49 -36.09 3.69 20.71
N GLY A 50 -36.82 2.89 19.91
CA GLY A 50 -36.23 2.13 18.80
C GLY A 50 -35.62 3.02 17.72
N VAL A 51 -36.26 4.16 17.45
CA VAL A 51 -35.76 5.21 16.53
C VAL A 51 -34.45 5.79 17.04
N LEU A 52 -34.39 6.16 18.33
CA LEU A 52 -33.18 6.72 18.94
C LEU A 52 -32.01 5.72 18.90
N LEU A 53 -32.25 4.46 19.28
CA LEU A 53 -31.24 3.41 19.24
C LEU A 53 -30.70 3.20 17.81
N ASN A 54 -31.60 3.17 16.81
CA ASN A 54 -31.22 2.96 15.43
C ASN A 54 -30.40 4.15 14.88
N LEU A 55 -30.72 5.38 15.29
CA LEU A 55 -29.97 6.59 14.95
C LEU A 55 -28.57 6.60 15.55
N VAL A 56 -28.44 6.18 16.81
CA VAL A 56 -27.12 6.01 17.45
C VAL A 56 -26.28 4.96 16.73
N VAL A 57 -26.87 3.80 16.39
CA VAL A 57 -26.18 2.74 15.66
C VAL A 57 -25.76 3.21 14.26
N TYR A 58 -26.63 3.91 13.54
CA TYR A 58 -26.34 4.44 12.21
C TYR A 58 -25.18 5.44 12.23
N ILE A 59 -25.23 6.41 13.15
CA ILE A 59 -24.15 7.38 13.36
C ILE A 59 -22.85 6.66 13.71
N PHE A 60 -22.90 5.68 14.63
CA PHE A 60 -21.73 4.87 14.98
C PHE A 60 -21.11 4.20 13.75
N PHE A 61 -21.91 3.55 12.89
CA PHE A 61 -21.39 2.89 11.69
C PHE A 61 -20.86 3.88 10.65
N ILE A 62 -21.45 5.06 10.49
CA ILE A 62 -20.90 6.10 9.59
C ILE A 62 -19.44 6.44 9.96
N PHE A 63 -19.15 6.55 11.26
CA PHE A 63 -17.82 6.91 11.75
C PHE A 63 -16.88 5.69 11.89
N ALA A 64 -17.41 4.53 12.29
CA ALA A 64 -16.63 3.32 12.52
C ALA A 64 -16.29 2.58 11.21
N ALA A 65 -17.22 2.53 10.25
CA ALA A 65 -17.04 1.75 9.02
C ALA A 65 -15.81 2.15 8.17
N PRO A 66 -15.48 3.45 7.97
CA PRO A 66 -14.25 3.82 7.26
C PRO A 66 -13.00 3.26 7.92
N THR A 67 -12.93 3.33 9.26
CA THR A 67 -11.78 2.86 10.04
C THR A 67 -11.67 1.34 10.01
N ILE A 68 -12.80 0.63 10.12
CA ILE A 68 -12.85 -0.83 10.04
C ILE A 68 -12.45 -1.29 8.63
N MET A 69 -12.98 -0.67 7.59
CA MET A 69 -12.69 -1.01 6.20
C MET A 69 -11.21 -0.80 5.87
N SER A 70 -10.64 0.34 6.26
CA SER A 70 -9.22 0.63 6.04
C SER A 70 -8.32 -0.42 6.70
N LYS A 71 -8.59 -0.79 7.96
CA LYS A 71 -7.81 -1.85 8.65
C LYS A 71 -7.99 -3.22 8.00
N TYR A 72 -9.20 -3.52 7.54
CA TYR A 72 -9.50 -4.79 6.86
C TYR A 72 -8.80 -4.89 5.51
N GLU A 73 -8.80 -3.82 4.71
CA GLU A 73 -8.06 -3.74 3.45
C GLU A 73 -6.56 -3.90 3.68
N THR A 74 -5.98 -3.24 4.68
CA THR A 74 -4.56 -3.43 5.03
C THR A 74 -4.28 -4.88 5.44
N PHE A 75 -5.18 -5.49 6.23
CA PHE A 75 -5.00 -6.88 6.69
C PHE A 75 -5.04 -7.89 5.54
N ILE A 76 -5.98 -7.75 4.60
CA ILE A 76 -6.08 -8.64 3.43
C ILE A 76 -4.94 -8.41 2.44
N SER A 77 -4.58 -7.15 2.21
CA SER A 77 -3.55 -6.82 1.22
C SER A 77 -2.13 -7.10 1.73
N THR A 78 -1.91 -7.23 3.04
CA THR A 78 -0.57 -7.53 3.56
C THR A 78 -0.19 -8.98 3.24
N PRO A 79 0.91 -9.23 2.51
CA PRO A 79 1.36 -10.59 2.20
C PRO A 79 1.62 -11.40 3.47
N SER A 80 1.39 -12.71 3.42
CA SER A 80 1.61 -13.58 4.59
C SER A 80 3.08 -13.60 5.01
N VAL A 81 3.38 -13.83 6.30
CA VAL A 81 4.78 -13.93 6.77
C VAL A 81 5.58 -15.00 6.01
N LYS A 82 4.92 -16.09 5.60
CA LYS A 82 5.52 -17.16 4.81
C LYS A 82 5.93 -16.68 3.42
N GLU A 83 5.06 -15.92 2.77
CA GLU A 83 5.30 -15.33 1.45
C GLU A 83 6.39 -14.26 1.50
N GLN A 84 6.35 -13.38 2.51
CA GLN A 84 7.42 -12.41 2.77
C GLN A 84 8.77 -13.11 2.88
N ARG A 85 8.89 -14.15 3.73
CA ARG A 85 10.13 -14.91 3.87
C ARG A 85 10.56 -15.59 2.58
N LYS A 86 9.62 -16.13 1.79
CA LYS A 86 9.93 -16.75 0.51
C LYS A 86 10.57 -15.76 -0.45
N ILE A 87 9.96 -14.58 -0.63
CA ILE A 87 10.48 -13.54 -1.54
C ILE A 87 11.82 -13.01 -1.02
N ILE A 88 11.91 -12.68 0.27
CA ILE A 88 13.15 -12.17 0.85
C ILE A 88 14.29 -13.19 0.71
N ASN A 89 14.03 -14.49 0.93
CA ASN A 89 15.04 -15.53 0.75
C ASN A 89 15.48 -15.66 -0.72
N LEU A 90 14.55 -15.59 -1.68
CA LEU A 90 14.90 -15.61 -3.10
C LEU A 90 15.82 -14.43 -3.46
N VAL A 91 15.51 -13.23 -2.98
CA VAL A 91 16.40 -12.07 -3.18
C VAL A 91 17.74 -12.27 -2.47
N SER A 92 17.74 -12.87 -1.27
CA SER A 92 18.97 -13.18 -0.54
C SER A 92 19.88 -14.13 -1.31
N ASP A 93 19.31 -15.16 -1.90
CA ASP A 93 20.05 -16.19 -2.62
C ASP A 93 20.64 -15.60 -3.91
N GLU A 94 19.90 -14.70 -4.57
CA GLU A 94 20.37 -14.01 -5.76
C GLU A 94 21.55 -13.06 -5.46
N ILE A 95 21.45 -12.27 -4.40
CA ILE A 95 22.54 -11.37 -3.95
C ILE A 95 23.81 -12.17 -3.66
N LYS A 96 23.69 -13.32 -3.00
CA LYS A 96 24.82 -14.21 -2.71
C LYS A 96 25.39 -14.82 -3.98
N THR A 97 24.53 -15.28 -4.91
CA THR A 97 24.95 -15.88 -6.17
C THR A 97 25.72 -14.90 -7.04
N LEU A 98 25.28 -13.64 -7.07
CA LEU A 98 25.93 -12.55 -7.81
C LEU A 98 27.12 -11.93 -7.06
N ASN A 99 27.43 -12.39 -5.85
CA ASN A 99 28.45 -11.81 -4.96
C ASN A 99 28.30 -10.29 -4.77
N LEU A 100 27.07 -9.79 -4.74
CA LEU A 100 26.82 -8.37 -4.57
C LEU A 100 27.07 -7.96 -3.11
N PRO A 101 27.64 -6.78 -2.86
CA PRO A 101 28.02 -6.35 -1.51
C PRO A 101 26.81 -5.81 -0.74
N TYR A 102 25.77 -6.62 -0.57
CA TYR A 102 24.54 -6.25 0.11
C TYR A 102 24.14 -7.29 1.16
N SER A 103 23.53 -6.80 2.23
CA SER A 103 22.90 -7.59 3.28
C SER A 103 21.42 -7.25 3.34
N ILE A 104 20.59 -8.21 3.70
CA ILE A 104 19.15 -8.00 3.87
C ILE A 104 18.87 -7.62 5.32
N ASP A 105 18.13 -6.53 5.51
CA ASP A 105 17.56 -6.15 6.79
C ASP A 105 16.16 -6.78 6.92
N PHE A 106 16.10 -7.99 7.49
CA PHE A 106 14.85 -8.75 7.62
C PHE A 106 13.83 -8.05 8.51
N ASP A 107 14.28 -7.43 9.59
CA ASP A 107 13.40 -6.75 10.55
C ASP A 107 12.78 -5.51 9.92
N GLN A 108 13.57 -4.72 9.19
CA GLN A 108 13.06 -3.56 8.49
C GLN A 108 12.16 -3.96 7.32
N SER A 109 12.53 -4.99 6.55
CA SER A 109 11.70 -5.55 5.46
C SER A 109 10.32 -5.98 5.95
N HIS A 110 10.27 -6.64 7.12
CA HIS A 110 9.00 -7.05 7.73
C HIS A 110 8.16 -5.86 8.22
N LYS A 111 8.80 -4.87 8.85
CA LYS A 111 8.13 -3.65 9.32
C LYS A 111 7.55 -2.85 8.15
N ASP A 112 8.32 -2.69 7.08
CA ASP A 112 7.91 -1.91 5.91
C ASP A 112 6.81 -2.62 5.13
N THR A 113 6.86 -3.95 5.02
CA THR A 113 5.76 -4.72 4.42
C THR A 113 4.43 -4.49 5.16
N LYS A 114 4.46 -4.50 6.50
CA LYS A 114 3.27 -4.21 7.32
C LYS A 114 2.79 -2.78 7.20
N ARG A 115 3.71 -1.83 6.98
CA ARG A 115 3.40 -0.40 6.92
C ARG A 115 2.76 -0.03 5.58
N TYR A 116 3.32 -0.52 4.48
CA TYR A 116 2.86 -0.15 3.14
C TYR A 116 1.68 -1.01 2.69
N GLY A 117 1.58 -2.27 3.16
CA GLY A 117 0.54 -3.19 2.71
C GLY A 117 0.64 -3.49 1.21
N GLY A 118 -0.08 -4.49 0.73
CA GLY A 118 -0.17 -4.84 -0.70
C GLY A 118 1.07 -5.51 -1.31
N ARG A 119 2.29 -5.19 -0.86
CA ARG A 119 3.54 -5.64 -1.49
C ARG A 119 4.57 -6.09 -0.46
N VAL A 120 5.44 -7.02 -0.85
CA VAL A 120 6.57 -7.41 0.01
C VAL A 120 7.67 -6.36 -0.12
N ALA A 121 8.02 -5.72 1.00
CA ALA A 121 9.16 -4.83 1.06
C ALA A 121 10.45 -5.64 1.30
N VAL A 122 11.49 -5.37 0.51
CA VAL A 122 12.81 -5.97 0.63
C VAL A 122 13.83 -4.85 0.81
N ILE A 123 14.52 -4.87 1.95
CA ILE A 123 15.47 -3.83 2.34
C ILE A 123 16.88 -4.39 2.22
N LEU A 124 17.66 -3.80 1.31
CA LEU A 124 19.06 -4.12 1.07
C LEU A 124 19.94 -3.01 1.65
N ILE A 125 20.97 -3.39 2.40
CA ILE A 125 21.97 -2.49 2.96
C ILE A 125 23.33 -2.89 2.43
N LYS A 126 24.02 -1.94 1.79
CA LYS A 126 25.36 -2.15 1.27
C LYS A 126 26.33 -2.51 2.40
N THR A 127 27.18 -3.51 2.20
CA THR A 127 28.16 -3.98 3.19
C THR A 127 29.51 -3.28 3.07
N VAL A 128 29.78 -2.67 1.92
CA VAL A 128 31.00 -1.90 1.61
C VAL A 128 30.70 -0.40 1.60
N ASP A 129 31.74 0.41 1.85
CA ASP A 129 31.61 1.87 1.81
C ASP A 129 31.36 2.37 0.38
N GLY A 130 30.71 3.53 0.29
CA GLY A 130 30.36 4.20 -0.96
C GLY A 130 28.86 4.16 -1.29
N ASP A 131 28.49 4.93 -2.31
CA ASP A 131 27.12 5.06 -2.76
C ASP A 131 26.64 3.83 -3.55
N VAL A 132 25.33 3.67 -3.62
CA VAL A 132 24.67 2.72 -4.52
C VAL A 132 25.01 3.13 -5.97
N GLN A 133 25.44 2.17 -6.78
CA GLN A 133 25.79 2.41 -8.18
C GLN A 133 24.69 1.89 -9.11
N GLU A 134 24.50 2.56 -10.25
CA GLU A 134 23.51 2.19 -11.29
C GLU A 134 23.63 0.73 -11.72
N GLY A 135 24.85 0.27 -12.05
CA GLY A 135 25.08 -1.11 -12.45
C GLY A 135 24.78 -2.16 -11.37
N GLU A 136 24.86 -1.79 -10.08
CA GLU A 136 24.43 -2.66 -8.99
C GLU A 136 22.90 -2.77 -8.95
N VAL A 137 22.20 -1.64 -9.14
CA VAL A 137 20.74 -1.59 -9.20
C VAL A 137 20.23 -2.41 -10.38
N ASP A 138 20.81 -2.24 -11.57
CA ASP A 138 20.45 -2.98 -12.77
C ASP A 138 20.66 -4.50 -12.61
N SER A 139 21.75 -4.88 -11.94
CA SER A 139 22.06 -6.28 -11.65
C SER A 139 21.03 -6.89 -10.71
N ILE A 140 20.59 -6.15 -9.68
CA ILE A 140 19.56 -6.61 -8.75
C ILE A 140 18.20 -6.70 -9.46
N LEU A 141 17.84 -5.69 -10.25
CA LEU A 141 16.55 -5.63 -10.94
C LEU A 141 16.39 -6.74 -11.98
N SER A 142 17.46 -7.08 -12.69
CA SER A 142 17.44 -8.12 -13.71
C SER A 142 17.17 -9.52 -13.14
N ASN A 143 17.54 -9.74 -11.88
CA ASN A 143 17.49 -11.06 -11.25
C ASN A 143 16.47 -11.18 -10.10
N ILE A 144 15.78 -10.10 -9.76
CA ILE A 144 14.70 -10.15 -8.78
C ILE A 144 13.56 -11.08 -9.27
N PRO A 145 12.98 -11.89 -8.37
CA PRO A 145 11.86 -12.75 -8.71
C PRO A 145 10.64 -11.92 -9.12
N ALA A 146 9.84 -12.44 -10.05
CA ALA A 146 8.57 -11.83 -10.43
C ALA A 146 7.62 -11.79 -9.23
N GLY A 147 6.94 -10.65 -9.05
CA GLY A 147 5.99 -10.43 -7.97
C GLY A 147 5.90 -8.94 -7.59
N GLU A 148 4.85 -8.58 -6.86
CA GLU A 148 4.73 -7.21 -6.34
C GLU A 148 5.70 -6.99 -5.17
N VAL A 149 6.83 -6.34 -5.46
CA VAL A 149 7.93 -6.13 -4.52
C VAL A 149 8.27 -4.65 -4.44
N VAL A 150 8.49 -4.15 -3.23
CA VAL A 150 9.10 -2.84 -3.00
C VAL A 150 10.54 -3.06 -2.58
N LEU A 151 11.48 -2.78 -3.47
CA LEU A 151 12.91 -2.90 -3.21
C LEU A 151 13.44 -1.57 -2.71
N THR A 152 14.06 -1.53 -1.53
CA THR A 152 14.81 -0.35 -1.08
C THR A 152 16.27 -0.72 -0.87
N ILE A 153 17.16 -0.01 -1.54
CA ILE A 153 18.60 -0.22 -1.51
C ILE A 153 19.23 0.97 -0.82
N TYR A 154 19.84 0.73 0.34
CA TYR A 154 20.59 1.70 1.11
C TYR A 154 22.08 1.54 0.88
N SER A 155 22.77 2.68 0.87
CA SER A 155 24.19 2.79 1.21
C SER A 155 24.46 2.21 2.62
N LYS A 156 25.72 1.89 2.91
CA LYS A 156 26.13 1.29 4.18
C LYS A 156 25.76 2.15 5.40
N ASN A 157 25.89 3.47 5.27
CA ASN A 157 25.57 4.43 6.33
C ASN A 157 24.09 4.87 6.34
N LYS A 158 23.28 4.38 5.38
CA LYS A 158 21.88 4.76 5.17
C LYS A 158 21.67 6.26 4.92
N ASP A 159 22.70 6.97 4.46
CA ASP A 159 22.65 8.39 4.08
C ASP A 159 22.03 8.56 2.69
N ASN A 160 22.33 7.64 1.78
CA ASN A 160 21.72 7.57 0.45
C ASN A 160 20.91 6.27 0.26
N PHE A 161 19.81 6.35 -0.49
CA PHE A 161 18.98 5.20 -0.83
C PHE A 161 18.28 5.35 -2.18
N ILE A 162 17.84 4.24 -2.73
CA ILE A 162 16.90 4.18 -3.85
C ILE A 162 15.81 3.15 -3.54
N ALA A 163 14.56 3.54 -3.72
CA ALA A 163 13.38 2.72 -3.52
C ALA A 163 12.64 2.54 -4.86
N LEU A 164 12.31 1.30 -5.18
CA LEU A 164 11.72 0.87 -6.44
C LEU A 164 10.49 0.02 -6.15
N ALA A 165 9.33 0.42 -6.65
CA ALA A 165 8.13 -0.40 -6.60
C ALA A 165 7.98 -1.17 -7.92
N LEU A 166 7.98 -2.50 -7.84
CA LEU A 166 7.88 -3.41 -8.97
C LEU A 166 6.49 -4.03 -9.02
N ASP A 167 5.93 -4.15 -10.23
CA ASP A 167 4.72 -4.94 -10.48
C ASP A 167 5.04 -6.43 -10.71
N GLU A 168 4.00 -7.25 -10.86
CA GLU A 168 4.12 -8.69 -11.13
C GLU A 168 4.98 -9.02 -12.36
N ASN A 169 5.11 -8.09 -13.31
CA ASN A 169 5.90 -8.23 -14.53
C ASN A 169 7.31 -7.63 -14.41
N ARG A 170 7.75 -7.28 -13.19
CA ARG A 170 9.03 -6.61 -12.90
C ARG A 170 9.15 -5.22 -13.54
N ARG A 171 8.03 -4.58 -13.88
CA ARG A 171 8.04 -3.20 -14.36
C ARG A 171 8.08 -2.27 -13.15
N ILE A 172 8.95 -1.27 -13.23
CA ILE A 172 9.05 -0.24 -12.20
C ILE A 172 7.83 0.66 -12.35
N LYS A 173 7.01 0.73 -11.30
CA LYS A 173 5.84 1.62 -11.20
C LYS A 173 6.17 2.93 -10.52
N GLN A 174 7.15 2.89 -9.62
CA GLN A 174 7.55 4.05 -8.84
C GLN A 174 9.03 3.95 -8.50
N CYS A 175 9.71 5.08 -8.52
CA CYS A 175 11.10 5.21 -8.09
C CYS A 175 11.28 6.47 -7.24
N VAL A 176 11.98 6.35 -6.11
CA VAL A 176 12.28 7.45 -5.17
C VAL A 176 13.71 7.30 -4.62
N PRO A 177 14.49 8.37 -4.43
CA PRO A 177 14.19 9.77 -4.74
C PRO A 177 14.40 10.10 -6.23
N TYR A 178 13.62 11.07 -6.73
CA TYR A 178 13.56 11.41 -8.16
C TYR A 178 14.93 11.74 -8.76
N GLU A 179 15.79 12.42 -8.02
CA GLU A 179 17.12 12.82 -8.46
C GLU A 179 18.00 11.61 -8.76
N ILE A 180 17.96 10.59 -7.91
CA ILE A 180 18.72 9.35 -8.09
C ILE A 180 18.11 8.51 -9.22
N CYS A 181 16.79 8.40 -9.27
CA CYS A 181 16.07 7.71 -10.35
C CYS A 181 16.40 8.28 -11.73
N LYS A 182 16.41 9.62 -11.83
CA LYS A 182 16.77 10.34 -13.05
C LYS A 182 18.24 10.14 -13.40
N LYS A 183 19.13 10.17 -12.40
CA LYS A 183 20.57 9.91 -12.59
C LYS A 183 20.82 8.53 -13.18
N PHE A 184 20.08 7.52 -12.73
CA PHE A 184 20.17 6.13 -13.20
C PHE A 184 19.29 5.84 -14.43
N ASN A 185 18.73 6.88 -15.05
CA ASN A 185 17.90 6.77 -16.24
C ASN A 185 16.74 5.74 -16.12
N ILE A 186 16.20 5.59 -14.91
CA ILE A 186 15.14 4.62 -14.62
C ILE A 186 13.83 5.14 -15.21
N LYS A 187 13.24 4.36 -16.13
CA LYS A 187 11.93 4.63 -16.72
C LYS A 187 10.85 3.92 -15.92
N TYR A 188 9.87 4.68 -15.44
CA TYR A 188 8.73 4.20 -14.68
C TYR A 188 7.47 4.99 -15.05
#